data_AF-A0A378G103-F1
#
_entry.id   AF-A0A378G103-F1
#
_cell.length_a   1.000
_cell.length_b   1.000
_cell.length_c   1.000
_cell.angle_alpha   90.00
_cell.angle_beta   90.00
_cell.angle_gamma   90.00
#
_symmetry.space_group_name_H-M   'P 1'
#
loop_
_entity.id
_entity.type
_entity.pdbx_description
1 polymer ?
#
loop_
_entity_poly.entity_id
_entity_poly.type
_entity_poly.pdbx_seq_one_letter_code
_entity_poly.pdbx_strand_id
1 'polypeptide(L)'
;MYSQKSLTWNGITQQNRNGLLWDKTMNVDGLKTGHTSGAGFNLIASAVDGQRRLIAVVMGADSPKGREQQAAKLLHWGQQNFDTVQVLQKGQKVGTERIWYGDKEQIKLGTDQDFWLALPKAEVSRH
;
A
#
# COMPACT_ATOMS: atom_id res chain seq x y z
N MET A 1 4.99 4.62 14.32
CA MET A 1 6.34 5.23 14.40
C MET A 1 6.60 6.17 13.22
N TYR A 2 6.54 5.72 11.96
CA TYR A 2 6.87 6.53 10.78
C TYR A 2 5.93 7.72 10.50
N SER A 3 4.71 7.71 11.04
CA SER A 3 3.72 8.78 10.93
C SER A 3 3.82 9.87 12.00
N GLN A 4 4.73 9.74 12.97
CA GLN A 4 4.97 10.80 13.95
C GLN A 4 5.55 12.02 13.23
N LYS A 5 4.87 13.16 13.36
CA LYS A 5 5.22 14.41 12.65
C LYS A 5 6.43 15.12 13.25
N SER A 6 6.70 14.92 14.54
CA SER A 6 7.85 15.47 15.23
C SER A 6 8.33 14.57 16.35
N LEU A 7 9.58 14.78 16.76
CA LEU A 7 10.21 14.16 17.91
C LEU A 7 11.02 15.23 18.64
N THR A 8 10.83 15.37 19.95
CA THR A 8 11.68 16.21 20.79
C THR A 8 12.74 15.35 21.46
N TRP A 9 14.00 15.68 21.25
CA TRP A 9 15.14 15.01 21.89
C TRP A 9 16.13 16.06 22.37
N ASN A 10 16.59 15.92 23.62
CA ASN A 10 17.50 16.86 24.26
C ASN A 10 17.03 18.34 24.18
N GLY A 11 15.73 18.57 24.41
CA GLY A 11 15.11 19.91 24.32
C GLY A 11 14.91 20.45 22.91
N ILE A 12 15.34 19.74 21.85
CA ILE A 12 15.23 20.18 20.46
C ILE A 12 14.15 19.38 19.74
N THR A 13 13.15 20.08 19.21
CA THR A 13 12.08 19.48 18.41
C THR A 13 12.50 19.36 16.94
N GLN A 14 12.51 18.14 16.44
CA GLN A 14 12.84 17.80 15.06
C GLN A 14 11.58 17.39 14.32
N GLN A 15 11.35 17.97 13.15
CA GLN A 15 10.22 17.62 12.29
C GLN A 15 10.56 16.40 11.43
N ASN A 16 9.55 15.59 11.16
CA ASN A 16 9.65 14.50 10.19
C ASN A 16 9.95 15.08 8.80
N ARG A 17 10.89 14.47 8.08
CA ARG A 17 11.34 14.94 6.78
C ARG A 17 10.43 14.50 5.63
N ASN A 18 9.44 13.64 5.88
CA ASN A 18 8.42 13.27 4.91
C ASN A 18 7.29 14.30 4.92
N GLY A 19 7.36 15.30 4.01
CA GLY A 19 6.35 16.34 3.91
C GLY A 19 4.93 15.82 3.61
N LEU A 20 4.80 14.62 3.04
CA LEU A 20 3.51 14.03 2.71
C LEU A 20 2.66 13.67 3.94
N LEU A 21 3.23 13.60 5.15
CA LEU A 21 2.45 13.42 6.39
C LEU A 21 1.53 14.62 6.69
N TRP A 22 1.76 15.77 6.07
CA TRP A 22 0.91 16.96 6.19
C TRP A 22 -0.11 17.09 5.05
N ASP A 23 -0.07 16.20 4.07
CA ASP A 23 -1.11 16.13 3.05
C ASP A 23 -2.43 15.66 3.70
N LYS A 24 -3.51 16.40 3.48
CA LYS A 24 -4.84 16.11 4.04
C LYS A 24 -5.72 15.31 3.07
N THR A 25 -5.29 15.19 1.82
CA THR A 25 -6.04 14.52 0.75
C THR A 25 -5.75 13.02 0.68
N MET A 26 -4.64 12.59 1.29
CA MET A 26 -4.21 11.19 1.36
C MET A 26 -3.84 10.83 2.79
N ASN A 27 -4.23 9.64 3.24
CA ASN A 27 -3.85 9.10 4.54
C ASN A 27 -2.42 8.53 4.47
N VAL A 28 -1.42 9.40 4.35
CA VAL A 28 -0.01 9.01 4.33
C VAL A 28 0.47 8.71 5.75
N ASP A 29 1.07 7.54 5.96
CA ASP A 29 1.54 7.08 7.27
C ASP A 29 3.04 6.76 7.32
N GLY A 30 3.77 6.99 6.23
CA GLY A 30 5.19 6.69 6.14
C GLY A 30 5.82 6.99 4.78
N LEU A 31 7.07 6.62 4.54
CA LEU A 31 7.92 5.82 5.43
C LEU A 31 9.30 6.45 5.68
N LYS A 32 10.05 6.78 4.63
CA LYS A 32 11.42 7.29 4.80
C LYS A 32 11.87 8.18 3.64
N THR A 33 12.56 9.26 3.98
CA THR A 33 13.31 10.08 3.03
C THR A 33 14.81 9.78 3.08
N GLY A 34 15.50 9.91 1.96
CA GLY A 34 16.96 9.76 1.84
C GLY A 34 17.55 10.81 0.92
N HIS A 35 18.81 11.16 1.12
CA HIS A 35 19.55 12.04 0.23
C HIS A 35 21.05 11.81 0.38
N THR A 36 21.75 11.68 -0.75
CA THR A 36 23.21 11.82 -0.86
C THR A 36 23.53 12.52 -2.19
N SER A 37 24.69 13.16 -2.30
CA SER A 37 25.09 13.86 -3.53
C SER A 37 25.13 12.94 -4.76
N GLY A 38 25.50 11.67 -4.59
CA GLY A 38 25.55 10.69 -5.68
C GLY A 38 24.22 9.99 -6.01
N ALA A 39 23.24 10.01 -5.09
CA ALA A 39 21.97 9.29 -5.25
C ALA A 39 20.74 10.20 -5.43
N GLY A 40 20.92 11.53 -5.38
CA GLY A 40 19.83 12.49 -5.42
C GLY A 40 18.88 12.37 -4.22
N PHE A 41 17.64 12.81 -4.38
CA PHE A 41 16.61 12.81 -3.34
C PHE A 41 15.65 11.61 -3.49
N ASN A 42 15.57 10.80 -2.43
CA ASN A 42 14.80 9.55 -2.41
C ASN A 42 13.64 9.63 -1.40
N LEU A 43 12.51 8.98 -1.70
CA LEU A 43 11.35 8.85 -0.82
C LEU A 43 10.68 7.50 -1.02
N ILE A 44 10.44 6.79 0.08
CA ILE A 44 9.46 5.71 0.16
C ILE A 44 8.25 6.30 0.90
N ALA A 45 7.11 6.40 0.22
CA ALA A 45 5.87 6.89 0.78
C ALA A 45 4.85 5.76 0.85
N SER A 46 4.04 5.72 1.91
CA SER A 46 2.91 4.79 2.01
C SER A 46 1.64 5.52 2.41
N ALA A 47 0.54 5.15 1.76
CA ALA A 47 -0.79 5.68 2.04
C ALA A 47 -1.80 4.53 2.17
N VAL A 48 -2.77 4.69 3.08
CA VAL A 48 -3.77 3.67 3.42
C VAL A 48 -5.19 4.17 3.18
N ASP A 49 -6.00 3.37 2.51
CA ASP A 49 -7.43 3.63 2.35
C ASP A 49 -8.23 2.35 2.68
N GLY A 50 -8.93 2.35 3.81
CA GLY A 50 -9.54 1.14 4.36
C GLY A 50 -8.51 0.02 4.60
N GLN A 51 -8.70 -1.13 3.92
CA GLN A 51 -7.77 -2.27 3.98
C GLN A 51 -6.68 -2.22 2.90
N ARG A 52 -6.72 -1.22 2.01
CA ARG A 52 -5.79 -1.08 0.90
C ARG A 52 -4.61 -0.21 1.30
N ARG A 53 -3.39 -0.65 0.96
CA ARG A 53 -2.15 0.12 1.12
C ARG A 53 -1.46 0.30 -0.22
N LEU A 54 -1.09 1.53 -0.53
CA LEU A 54 -0.19 1.85 -1.62
C LEU A 54 1.19 2.21 -1.08
N ILE A 55 2.22 1.85 -1.85
CA ILE A 55 3.62 2.18 -1.58
C ILE A 55 4.21 2.77 -2.85
N ALA A 56 4.68 4.01 -2.76
CA ALA A 56 5.40 4.68 -3.84
C ALA A 56 6.87 4.82 -3.47
N VAL A 57 7.75 4.43 -4.39
CA VAL A 57 9.21 4.56 -4.23
C VAL A 57 9.73 5.47 -5.32
N VAL A 58 10.29 6.61 -4.92
CA VAL A 58 10.94 7.57 -5.81
C VAL A 58 12.41 7.62 -5.47
N MET A 59 13.26 7.51 -6.47
CA MET A 59 14.72 7.60 -6.33
C MET A 59 15.28 8.66 -7.27
N GLY A 60 16.38 9.31 -6.88
CA GLY A 60 17.15 10.19 -7.76
C GLY A 60 16.44 11.48 -8.17
N ALA A 61 15.48 11.99 -7.39
CA ALA A 61 14.84 13.25 -7.71
C ALA A 61 15.82 14.43 -7.53
N ASP A 62 15.62 15.52 -8.27
CA ASP A 62 16.51 16.70 -8.26
C ASP A 62 16.39 17.57 -7.00
N SER A 63 15.29 17.44 -6.26
CA SER A 63 15.05 18.26 -5.06
C SER A 63 14.21 17.54 -3.99
N PRO A 64 14.29 17.99 -2.72
CA PRO A 64 13.45 17.47 -1.64
C PRO A 64 11.95 17.57 -1.93
N LYS A 65 11.52 18.69 -2.53
CA LYS A 65 10.11 18.90 -2.90
C LYS A 65 9.73 18.06 -4.13
N GLY A 66 10.66 17.89 -5.07
CA GLY A 66 10.46 17.05 -6.26
C GLY A 66 10.12 15.60 -5.90
N ARG A 67 10.89 14.96 -5.00
CA ARG A 67 10.58 13.58 -4.56
C ARG A 67 9.17 13.44 -3.97
N GLU A 68 8.71 14.44 -3.21
CA GLU A 68 7.39 14.45 -2.58
C GLU A 68 6.29 14.62 -3.62
N GLN A 69 6.46 15.54 -4.56
CA GLN A 69 5.52 15.75 -5.66
C GLN A 69 5.37 14.50 -6.54
N GLN A 70 6.47 13.82 -6.87
CA GLN A 70 6.39 12.59 -7.68
C GLN A 70 5.74 11.45 -6.92
N ALA A 71 6.06 11.27 -5.63
CA ALA A 71 5.42 10.25 -4.81
C ALA A 71 3.92 10.51 -4.64
N ALA A 72 3.52 11.76 -4.40
CA ALA A 72 2.11 12.16 -4.33
C ALA A 72 1.36 11.84 -5.64
N LYS A 73 1.96 12.15 -6.80
CA LYS A 73 1.38 11.81 -8.11
C LYS A 73 1.16 10.32 -8.29
N LEU A 74 2.14 9.48 -7.93
CA LEU A 74 2.02 8.02 -8.02
C LEU A 74 0.92 7.48 -7.10
N LEU A 75 0.88 7.95 -5.85
CA LEU A 75 -0.13 7.54 -4.87
C LEU A 75 -1.54 7.94 -5.33
N HIS A 76 -1.73 9.18 -5.76
CA HIS A 76 -3.01 9.64 -6.29
C HIS A 76 -3.44 8.87 -7.53
N TRP A 77 -2.53 8.65 -8.49
CA TRP A 77 -2.85 7.88 -9.68
C TRP A 77 -3.28 6.45 -9.32
N GLY A 78 -2.57 5.80 -8.41
CA GLY A 78 -2.93 4.47 -7.91
C GLY A 78 -4.30 4.46 -7.22
N GLN A 79 -4.59 5.43 -6.36
CA GLN A 79 -5.90 5.59 -5.71
C GLN A 79 -7.04 5.81 -6.70
N GLN A 80 -6.79 6.59 -7.76
CA GLN A 80 -7.81 6.94 -8.75
C GLN A 80 -8.08 5.81 -9.74
N ASN A 81 -7.09 4.98 -10.09
CA ASN A 81 -7.22 4.05 -11.20
C ASN A 81 -7.37 2.59 -10.80
N PHE A 82 -6.97 2.21 -9.58
CA PHE A 82 -7.01 0.83 -9.12
C PHE A 82 -7.82 0.68 -7.84
N ASP A 83 -8.31 -0.52 -7.60
CA ASP A 83 -8.83 -0.95 -6.31
C ASP A 83 -8.20 -2.28 -5.90
N THR A 84 -8.27 -2.62 -4.61
CA THR A 84 -7.76 -3.87 -4.07
C THR A 84 -8.91 -4.70 -3.53
N VAL A 85 -9.25 -5.76 -4.27
CA VAL A 85 -10.42 -6.59 -4.02
C VAL A 85 -9.98 -7.93 -3.43
N GLN A 86 -10.65 -8.37 -2.36
CA GLN A 86 -10.47 -9.72 -1.83
C GLN A 86 -11.26 -10.69 -2.70
N VAL A 87 -10.56 -11.56 -3.43
CA VAL A 87 -11.20 -12.51 -4.35
C VAL A 87 -11.45 -13.86 -3.69
N LEU A 88 -10.63 -14.24 -2.71
CA LEU A 88 -10.81 -15.48 -1.94
C LEU A 88 -10.46 -15.23 -0.47
N GLN A 89 -11.30 -15.72 0.44
CA GLN A 89 -11.03 -15.71 1.87
C GLN A 89 -10.51 -17.06 2.33
N LYS A 90 -9.58 -17.06 3.27
CA LYS A 90 -9.09 -18.26 3.93
C LYS A 90 -10.26 -19.09 4.49
N GLY A 91 -10.28 -20.36 4.15
CA GLY A 91 -11.32 -21.30 4.62
C GLY A 91 -12.68 -21.13 3.95
N GLN A 92 -12.85 -20.15 3.05
CA GLN A 92 -14.05 -20.04 2.23
C GLN A 92 -14.11 -21.22 1.26
N LYS A 93 -15.27 -21.89 1.22
CA LYS A 93 -15.53 -22.92 0.22
C LYS A 93 -15.67 -22.26 -1.15
N VAL A 94 -14.73 -22.57 -2.04
CA VAL A 94 -14.73 -22.13 -3.45
C VAL A 94 -15.45 -23.14 -4.32
N GLY A 95 -15.30 -24.43 -4.00
CA GLY A 95 -15.90 -25.51 -4.79
C GLY A 95 -15.99 -26.81 -4.01
N THR A 96 -16.43 -27.84 -4.70
CA THR A 96 -16.48 -29.21 -4.18
C THR A 96 -16.01 -30.14 -5.27
N GLU A 97 -15.10 -31.05 -4.93
CA GLU A 97 -14.63 -32.08 -5.86
C GLU A 97 -14.93 -33.46 -5.33
N ARG A 98 -15.20 -34.38 -6.27
CA ARG A 98 -15.38 -35.79 -5.96
C ARG A 98 -14.04 -36.41 -5.63
N ILE A 99 -13.98 -37.13 -4.52
CA ILE A 99 -12.83 -37.95 -4.17
C ILE A 99 -13.21 -39.43 -4.27
N TRP A 100 -12.23 -40.25 -4.60
CA TRP A 100 -12.39 -41.69 -4.73
C TRP A 100 -11.59 -42.38 -3.62
N TYR A 101 -12.10 -43.51 -3.14
CA TYR A 101 -11.46 -44.32 -2.09
C TYR A 101 -11.28 -43.61 -0.72
N GLY A 102 -12.06 -42.57 -0.45
CA GLY A 102 -12.12 -41.90 0.86
C GLY A 102 -13.30 -42.35 1.73
N ASP A 103 -13.29 -41.92 2.99
CA ASP A 103 -14.43 -42.04 3.93
C ASP A 103 -15.60 -41.11 3.55
N LYS A 104 -15.36 -40.15 2.66
CA LYS A 104 -16.33 -39.19 2.12
C LYS A 104 -16.30 -39.22 0.59
N GLU A 105 -17.43 -38.88 -0.03
CA GLU A 105 -17.54 -38.84 -1.50
C GLU A 105 -17.10 -37.49 -2.11
N GLN A 106 -17.09 -36.43 -1.31
CA GLN A 106 -16.73 -35.09 -1.73
C GLN A 106 -15.88 -34.37 -0.70
N ILE A 107 -14.96 -33.53 -1.20
CA ILE A 107 -14.15 -32.63 -0.39
C ILE A 107 -14.45 -31.17 -0.76
N LYS A 108 -14.46 -30.30 0.25
CA LYS A 108 -14.57 -28.85 0.04
C LYS A 108 -13.21 -28.33 -0.43
N LEU A 109 -13.20 -27.65 -1.56
CA LEU A 109 -12.04 -26.91 -2.03
C LEU A 109 -12.12 -25.45 -1.59
N GLY A 110 -10.95 -24.88 -1.31
CA GLY A 110 -10.80 -23.49 -0.92
C GLY A 110 -9.33 -23.13 -0.84
N THR A 111 -9.03 -22.04 -0.15
CA THR A 111 -7.68 -21.56 0.08
C THR A 111 -7.35 -21.56 1.59
N ASP A 112 -6.10 -21.78 1.93
CA ASP A 112 -5.55 -21.66 3.29
C ASP A 112 -5.06 -20.25 3.62
N GLN A 113 -5.13 -19.32 2.65
CA GLN A 113 -4.75 -17.91 2.76
C GLN A 113 -5.76 -16.98 2.06
N ASP A 114 -5.76 -15.71 2.42
CA ASP A 114 -6.54 -14.68 1.73
C ASP A 114 -5.85 -14.30 0.40
N PHE A 115 -6.62 -14.16 -0.67
CA PHE A 115 -6.13 -13.65 -1.95
C PHE A 115 -6.74 -12.29 -2.26
N TRP A 116 -5.86 -11.33 -2.53
CA TRP A 116 -6.19 -9.96 -2.90
C TRP A 116 -5.66 -9.67 -4.30
N LEU A 117 -6.47 -9.03 -5.14
CA LEU A 117 -6.06 -8.57 -6.46
C LEU A 117 -6.14 -7.06 -6.56
N ALA A 118 -5.14 -6.45 -7.19
CA ALA A 118 -5.18 -5.06 -7.61
C ALA A 118 -5.75 -4.98 -9.03
N LEU A 119 -6.97 -4.47 -9.17
CA LEU A 119 -7.69 -4.41 -10.44
C LEU A 119 -7.94 -2.96 -10.84
N PRO A 120 -7.99 -2.64 -12.15
CA PRO A 120 -8.47 -1.35 -12.61
C PRO A 120 -9.88 -1.09 -12.07
N LYS A 121 -10.16 0.12 -11.57
CA LYS A 121 -11.49 0.47 -11.03
C LYS A 121 -12.62 0.24 -12.03
N ALA A 122 -12.35 0.44 -13.32
CA ALA A 122 -13.31 0.19 -14.39
C ALA A 122 -13.79 -1.28 -14.47
N GLU A 123 -12.98 -2.23 -13.99
CA GLU A 123 -13.32 -3.66 -13.95
C GLU A 123 -14.07 -4.04 -12.66
N VAL A 124 -13.83 -3.33 -11.56
CA VAL A 124 -14.46 -3.57 -10.26
C VAL A 124 -15.89 -3.03 -10.22
N SER A 125 -16.14 -1.85 -10.79
CA SER A 125 -17.44 -1.17 -10.74
C SER A 125 -18.53 -1.75 -11.65
N ARG A 126 -18.32 -2.91 -12.29
CA ARG A 126 -19.26 -3.54 -13.23
C ARG A 126 -20.26 -4.51 -12.56
N HIS A 127 -20.50 -4.36 -11.27
CA HIS A 127 -21.53 -5.11 -10.54
C HIS A 127 -22.53 -4.18 -9.87
#